data_AF-C5BBM3-F1
#
_entry.id   AF-C5BBM3-F1
#
_cell.length_a   1.000
_cell.length_b   1.000
_cell.length_c   1.000
_cell.angle_alpha   90.00
_cell.angle_beta   90.00
_cell.angle_gamma   90.00
#
_symmetry.space_group_name_H-M   'P 1'
#
loop_
_entity.id
_entity.type
_entity.pdbx_description
1 polymer ?
#
loop_
_entity_poly.entity_id
_entity_poly.type
_entity_poly.pdbx_seq_one_letter_code
_entity_poly.pdbx_strand_id
1 'polypeptide(L)' 'MRLLWSYSERKPPVTKSFECLECGYTENADINGARNILAAGHAALACGEMAALGRSMKQEPTETTQIMV' A
#
# COMPACT_ATOMS: atom_id res chain seq x y z
N MET A 1 -3.26 -32.93 -2.57
CA MET A 1 -2.69 -32.02 -1.56
C MET A 1 -1.25 -31.69 -1.96
N ARG A 2 -0.82 -30.44 -1.75
CA ARG A 2 0.61 -30.01 -1.71
C ARG A 2 1.28 -29.36 -2.96
N LEU A 3 0.57 -28.54 -3.75
CA LEU A 3 1.24 -27.71 -4.79
C LEU A 3 0.86 -26.22 -4.86
N LEU A 4 -0.10 -25.73 -4.07
CA LEU A 4 -0.54 -24.32 -4.16
C LEU A 4 0.16 -23.35 -3.19
N TRP A 5 0.99 -23.82 -2.26
CA TRP A 5 1.63 -22.94 -1.27
C TRP A 5 2.86 -22.20 -1.83
N SER A 6 3.52 -22.73 -2.86
CA SER A 6 4.81 -22.20 -3.32
C SER A 6 4.74 -20.88 -4.10
N TYR A 7 3.57 -20.47 -4.59
CA TYR A 7 3.41 -19.22 -5.35
C TYR A 7 3.21 -17.98 -4.45
N SER A 8 2.77 -18.17 -3.19
CA SER A 8 2.33 -17.11 -2.28
C SER A 8 3.47 -16.39 -1.52
N GLU A 9 4.72 -16.82 -1.64
CA GLU A 9 5.82 -16.35 -0.77
C GLU A 9 6.77 -15.32 -1.42
N ARG A 10 6.57 -14.96 -2.69
CA ARG A 10 7.32 -13.84 -3.29
C ARG A 10 6.74 -12.50 -2.83
N LYS A 11 6.97 -12.14 -1.57
CA LYS A 11 6.83 -10.74 -1.16
C LYS A 11 7.84 -9.93 -1.97
N PRO A 12 7.41 -8.90 -2.72
CA PRO A 12 8.34 -8.02 -3.41
C PRO A 12 9.32 -7.43 -2.37
N PRO A 13 10.58 -7.21 -2.74
CA PRO A 13 11.55 -6.63 -1.83
C PRO A 13 11.01 -5.28 -1.35
N VAL A 14 10.72 -5.18 -0.05
CA VAL A 14 10.38 -3.90 0.57
C VAL A 14 11.63 -3.01 0.45
N THR A 15 11.53 -1.91 -0.28
CA THR A 15 12.61 -0.94 -0.33
C THR A 15 12.73 -0.34 1.07
N LYS A 16 13.92 -0.41 1.67
CA LYS A 16 14.12 0.14 3.02
C LYS A 16 14.25 1.65 3.02
N SER A 17 14.51 2.24 1.85
CA SER A 17 14.60 3.68 1.63
C SER A 17 13.43 4.19 0.78
N PHE A 18 13.06 5.43 1.06
CA PHE A 18 12.19 6.29 0.27
C PHE A 18 13.01 7.49 -0.19
N GLU A 19 12.80 7.94 -1.43
CA GLU A 19 13.34 9.19 -1.96
C GLU A 19 12.22 9.94 -2.70
N CYS A 20 12.01 11.20 -2.34
CA CYS A 20 11.12 12.08 -3.08
C CYS A 20 11.83 12.55 -4.36
N LEU A 21 11.30 12.19 -5.53
CA LEU A 21 11.89 12.58 -6.82
C LEU A 21 11.81 14.09 -7.11
N GLU A 22 10.91 14.79 -6.43
CA GLU A 22 10.72 16.24 -6.60
C GLU A 22 11.69 17.06 -5.75
N CYS A 23 11.91 16.67 -4.49
CA CYS A 23 12.70 17.47 -3.54
C CYS A 23 13.95 16.76 -2.99
N GLY A 24 14.19 15.50 -3.36
CA GLY A 24 15.34 14.72 -2.90
C GLY A 24 15.28 14.26 -1.44
N TYR A 25 14.13 14.44 -0.76
CA TYR A 25 13.97 14.00 0.62
C TYR A 25 14.13 12.48 0.74
N THR A 26 15.01 12.02 1.61
CA THR A 26 15.25 10.59 1.85
C THR A 26 14.88 10.20 3.27
N GLU A 27 14.23 9.04 3.43
CA GLU A 27 13.89 8.47 4.74
C GLU A 27 13.73 6.95 4.62
N ASN A 28 13.54 6.25 5.74
CA ASN A 28 13.11 4.86 5.71
C ASN A 28 11.68 4.76 5.16
N ALA A 29 11.44 3.81 4.23
CA ALA A 29 10.14 3.69 3.57
C ALA A 29 9.01 3.27 4.53
N ASP A 30 9.29 2.42 5.52
CA ASP A 30 8.31 1.96 6.50
C ASP A 30 7.88 3.15 7.40
N ILE A 31 8.83 4.03 7.77
CA ILE A 31 8.56 5.26 8.53
C ILE A 31 7.73 6.24 7.71
N ASN A 32 8.13 6.50 6.46
CA ASN A 32 7.39 7.40 5.57
C ASN A 32 5.97 6.87 5.29
N GLY A 33 5.84 5.56 5.12
CA GLY A 33 4.55 4.88 4.98
C GLY A 33 3.63 5.12 6.19
N ALA A 34 4.14 4.95 7.41
CA ALA A 34 3.36 5.20 8.63
C ALA A 34 2.87 6.66 8.71
N ARG A 35 3.72 7.63 8.33
CA ARG A 35 3.37 9.06 8.29
C ARG A 35 2.26 9.35 7.28
N ASN A 36 2.33 8.76 6.09
CA ASN A 36 1.31 8.94 5.06
C ASN A 36 -0.06 8.39 5.49
N ILE A 37 -0.09 7.21 6.11
CA ILE A 37 -1.33 6.62 6.63
C ILE A 37 -1.94 7.50 7.74
N LEU A 38 -1.12 8.02 8.66
CA LEU A 38 -1.58 8.93 9.69
C LEU A 38 -2.18 10.22 9.10
N ALA A 39 -1.51 10.80 8.11
CA ALA A 39 -1.98 12.01 7.43
C ALA A 39 -3.32 11.78 6.70
N ALA A 40 -3.45 10.66 5.98
CA ALA A 40 -4.70 10.28 5.32
C ALA A 40 -5.83 10.06 6.34
N GLY A 41 -5.53 9.43 7.48
CA GLY A 41 -6.50 9.26 8.57
C GLY A 41 -6.97 10.59 9.16
N HIS A 42 -6.07 11.53 9.42
CA HIS A 42 -6.43 12.87 9.87
C HIS A 42 -7.29 13.61 8.84
N ALA A 43 -6.96 13.51 7.55
CA ALA A 43 -7.75 14.12 6.48
C ALA A 43 -9.17 13.54 6.42
N ALA A 44 -9.31 12.21 6.48
CA ALA A 44 -10.62 11.54 6.48
C ALA A 44 -11.48 11.96 7.69
N LEU A 45 -10.90 12.01 8.89
CA LEU A 45 -11.59 12.46 10.10
C LEU A 45 -12.04 13.93 9.99
N ALA A 46 -11.19 14.81 9.48
CA ALA A 46 -11.51 16.23 9.32
C ALA A 46 -12.61 16.46 8.27
N CYS A 47 -12.62 15.66 7.20
CA CYS A 47 -13.63 15.74 6.14
C CYS A 47 -14.98 15.09 6.52
N GLY A 48 -15.09 14.48 7.71
CA GLY A 48 -16.30 13.75 8.12
C GLY A 48 -16.54 12.48 7.30
N GLU A 49 -15.53 12.01 6.58
CA GLU A 49 -15.56 10.73 5.88
C GLU A 49 -15.45 9.66 6.96
N MET A 50 -16.61 9.21 7.46
CA MET A 50 -16.71 7.99 8.27
C MET A 50 -16.01 6.91 7.46
N ALA A 51 -14.78 6.58 7.87
CA ALA A 51 -13.98 5.55 7.24
C ALA A 51 -14.92 4.37 6.98
N ALA A 52 -14.95 3.89 5.73
CA ALA A 52 -15.77 2.75 5.32
C ALA A 52 -15.29 1.43 5.98
N LEU A 53 -15.11 1.45 7.30
CA LEU A 53 -14.73 0.36 8.18
C LEU A 53 -15.75 -0.78 8.15
N GLY A 54 -16.88 -0.61 7.44
CA GLY A 54 -17.89 -1.64 7.23
C GLY A 54 -17.63 -2.60 6.06
N ARG A 55 -16.68 -2.34 5.16
CA ARG A 55 -16.30 -3.31 4.11
C ARG A 55 -14.79 -3.40 3.98
N SER A 56 -14.17 -3.99 5.00
CA SER A 56 -13.00 -4.85 4.74
C SER A 56 -13.47 -6.06 3.94
N MET A 57 -13.82 -5.87 2.67
CA MET A 57 -13.72 -6.96 1.70
C MET A 57 -12.25 -7.34 1.73
N LYS A 58 -11.94 -8.62 1.92
CA LYS A 58 -10.63 -9.14 1.59
C LYS A 58 -10.39 -8.80 0.11
N GLN A 59 -9.74 -7.68 -0.15
CA GLN A 59 -9.44 -7.24 -1.50
C GLN A 59 -8.22 -8.05 -1.92
N GLU A 60 -8.44 -9.06 -2.74
CA GLU A 60 -7.36 -9.66 -3.48
C GLU A 60 -6.91 -8.64 -4.55
N PRO A 61 -5.61 -8.53 -4.84
CA PRO A 61 -5.11 -7.61 -5.85
C PRO A 61 -5.79 -7.92 -7.18
N THR A 62 -6.54 -6.96 -7.72
CA THR A 62 -7.06 -7.07 -9.08
C THR A 62 -5.88 -6.81 -10.01
N GLU A 63 -5.36 -7.86 -10.65
CA GLU A 63 -4.36 -7.76 -11.71
C GLU A 63 -4.87 -6.76 -12.76
N THR A 64 -4.21 -5.60 -12.84
CA THR A 64 -4.42 -4.68 -13.94
C THR A 64 -3.71 -5.26 -15.14
N THR A 65 -4.43 -6.05 -15.93
CA THR A 65 -3.99 -6.43 -17.27
C THR A 65 -3.95 -5.17 -18.12
N GLN A 66 -2.79 -4.52 -18.20
CA GLN A 66 -2.49 -3.64 -19.32
C GLN A 66 -2.39 -4.53 -20.56
N ILE A 67 -3.48 -4.60 -21.31
CA ILE A 67 -3.45 -5.13 -22.68
C ILE A 67 -2.70 -4.08 -23.49
N MET A 68 -1.42 -4.35 -23.75
CA MET A 68 -0.69 -3.66 -24.80
C MET A 68 -1.32 -4.08 -26.13
N VAL A 69 -1.98 -3.13 -26.80
CA VAL A 69 -2.31 -3.20 -28.23
C VAL A 69 -1.43 -2.18 -28.94
#